data_AF-A0A2D9RF80-F1
#
_entry.id   AF-A0A2D9RF80-F1
#
_cell.length_a   1.000
_cell.length_b   1.000
_cell.length_c   1.000
_cell.angle_alpha   90.00
_cell.angle_beta   90.00
_cell.angle_gamma   90.00
#
_symmetry.space_group_name_H-M   'P 1'
#
loop_
_entity.id
_entity.type
_entity.pdbx_description
1 polymer ?
#
loop_
_entity_poly.entity_id
_entity_poly.type
_entity_poly.pdbx_seq_one_letter_code
_entity_poly.pdbx_strand_id
1 'polypeptide(L)'
;MKTGLVLATALAFCAPAAFAGEIAPVKAEFKFESSRSTEANYETIQAKASSVCRDASRRSDTFTRNDTAETVANCKSDLVEAAVKALGVDELSDMHAARS
;
A
#
# COMPACT_ATOMS: atom_id res chain seq x y z
N MET A 1 18.65 19.15 -1.15
CA MET A 1 17.79 17.94 -1.05
C MET A 1 18.31 16.94 -2.08
N LYS A 2 18.90 15.82 -1.66
CA LYS A 2 19.35 14.78 -2.59
C LYS A 2 18.12 13.96 -2.94
N THR A 3 17.46 14.29 -4.04
CA THR A 3 16.35 13.47 -4.55
C THR A 3 16.92 12.09 -4.87
N GLY A 4 16.54 11.08 -4.08
CA GLY A 4 16.87 9.69 -4.37
C GLY A 4 16.43 9.34 -5.78
N LEU A 5 17.28 8.64 -6.53
CA LEU A 5 16.93 8.22 -7.88
C LEU A 5 15.79 7.20 -7.76
N VAL A 6 14.60 7.58 -8.19
CA VAL A 6 13.44 6.70 -8.21
C VAL A 6 13.64 5.69 -9.33
N LEU A 7 13.69 4.41 -8.94
CA LEU A 7 13.86 3.28 -9.86
C LEU A 7 12.52 2.81 -10.42
N ALA A 8 11.49 2.82 -9.58
CA ALA A 8 10.14 2.40 -9.95
C ALA A 8 9.09 3.23 -9.20
N THR A 9 7.97 3.49 -9.86
CA THR A 9 6.76 4.06 -9.26
C THR A 9 5.56 3.19 -9.56
N ALA A 10 4.64 3.12 -8.61
CA ALA A 10 3.42 2.34 -8.74
C ALA A 10 2.21 3.10 -8.18
N LEU A 11 1.09 3.04 -8.89
CA LEU A 11 -0.21 3.40 -8.35
C LEU A 11 -0.93 2.11 -7.99
N ALA A 12 -1.21 1.92 -6.70
CA ALA A 12 -1.93 0.76 -6.20
C ALA A 12 -3.30 1.15 -5.64
N PHE A 13 -4.25 0.23 -5.76
CA PHE A 13 -5.65 0.41 -5.43
C PHE A 13 -6.12 -0.76 -4.57
N CYS A 14 -6.85 -0.47 -3.51
CA CYS A 14 -7.58 -1.48 -2.72
C CYS A 14 -9.04 -1.06 -2.62
N ALA A 15 -9.96 -1.98 -2.93
CA ALA A 15 -11.39 -1.78 -2.69
C ALA A 15 -11.79 -2.65 -1.49
N PRO A 16 -12.40 -2.10 -0.43
CA PRO A 16 -12.94 -2.92 0.64
C PRO A 16 -13.98 -3.88 0.05
N ALA A 17 -13.75 -5.20 0.20
CA ALA A 17 -14.56 -6.24 -0.42
C ALA A 17 -16.06 -6.14 -0.06
N ALA A 18 -16.39 -5.49 1.06
CA ALA A 18 -17.77 -5.25 1.49
C ALA A 18 -18.57 -4.28 0.60
N PHE A 19 -17.93 -3.54 -0.32
CA PHE A 19 -18.59 -2.44 -1.05
C PHE A 19 -18.18 -2.31 -2.52
N ALA A 20 -18.09 -3.43 -3.24
CA ALA A 20 -17.90 -3.46 -4.69
C ALA A 20 -19.10 -2.82 -5.43
N GLY A 21 -19.25 -1.49 -5.37
CA GLY A 21 -20.32 -0.77 -6.08
C GLY A 21 -20.44 0.71 -5.72
N GLU A 22 -20.28 1.11 -4.45
CA GLU A 22 -20.65 2.46 -3.99
C GLU A 22 -19.54 3.22 -3.24
N ILE A 23 -18.39 2.58 -2.97
CA ILE A 23 -17.32 3.15 -2.15
C ILE A 23 -16.09 3.49 -3.00
N ALA A 24 -15.49 4.65 -2.72
CA ALA A 24 -14.29 5.10 -3.42
C ALA A 24 -13.11 4.17 -3.08
N PRO A 25 -12.36 3.63 -4.06
CA PRO A 25 -11.22 2.77 -3.78
C PRO A 25 -10.11 3.57 -3.07
N VAL A 26 -9.38 2.90 -2.18
CA VAL A 26 -8.18 3.43 -1.54
C VAL A 26 -7.05 3.44 -2.56
N LYS A 27 -6.45 4.61 -2.81
CA LYS A 27 -5.40 4.78 -3.83
C LYS A 27 -4.13 5.31 -3.17
N ALA A 28 -2.97 4.79 -3.54
CA ALA A 28 -1.69 5.33 -3.12
C ALA A 28 -0.61 5.19 -4.20
N GLU A 29 0.24 6.20 -4.28
CA GLU A 29 1.48 6.15 -5.04
C GLU A 29 2.61 5.65 -4.14
N PHE A 30 3.33 4.64 -4.66
CA PHE A 30 4.50 4.02 -4.07
C PHE A 30 5.71 4.24 -4.96
N LYS A 31 6.87 4.31 -4.32
CA LYS A 31 8.16 4.53 -5.00
C LYS A 31 9.18 3.56 -4.44
N PHE A 32 10.02 3.04 -5.32
CA PHE A 32 11.23 2.34 -4.97
C PHE A 32 12.41 3.22 -5.36
N GLU A 33 13.22 3.61 -4.38
CA GLU A 33 14.41 4.43 -4.59
C GLU A 33 15.66 3.55 -4.58
N SER A 34 16.46 3.60 -5.64
CA SER A 34 17.72 2.84 -5.72
C SER A 34 18.79 3.33 -4.75
N SER A 35 18.63 4.55 -4.21
CA SER A 35 19.48 5.09 -3.16
C SER A 35 19.17 4.53 -1.76
N ARG A 36 18.15 3.69 -1.62
CA ARG A 36 17.73 3.08 -0.36
C ARG A 36 17.85 1.57 -0.46
N SER A 37 18.09 0.90 0.66
CA SER A 37 18.03 -0.56 0.69
C SER A 37 16.62 -1.07 0.40
N THR A 38 16.51 -2.29 -0.11
CA THR A 38 15.22 -2.96 -0.35
C THR A 38 14.37 -3.01 0.92
N GLU A 39 14.99 -3.22 2.08
CA GLU A 39 14.33 -3.19 3.39
C GLU A 39 13.74 -1.81 3.71
N ALA A 40 14.53 -0.74 3.54
CA ALA A 40 14.05 0.62 3.79
C ALA A 40 12.92 1.04 2.84
N ASN A 41 12.97 0.59 1.57
CA ASN A 41 11.87 0.76 0.62
C ASN A 41 10.63 -0.01 1.08
N TYR A 42 10.78 -1.27 1.48
CA TYR A 42 9.67 -2.11 1.95
C TYR A 42 8.99 -1.54 3.20
N GLU A 43 9.76 -1.06 4.19
CA GLU A 43 9.22 -0.37 5.37
C GLU A 43 8.46 0.90 5.01
N THR A 44 8.95 1.66 4.03
CA THR A 44 8.29 2.88 3.56
C THR A 44 6.97 2.57 2.87
N ILE A 45 6.94 1.52 2.06
CA ILE A 45 5.72 1.01 1.42
C ILE A 45 4.71 0.60 2.49
N GLN A 46 5.12 -0.19 3.48
CA GLN A 46 4.25 -0.60 4.58
C GLN A 46 3.72 0.59 5.40
N ALA A 47 4.58 1.56 5.73
CA ALA A 47 4.18 2.75 6.48
C ALA A 47 3.19 3.62 5.68
N LYS A 48 3.44 3.81 4.39
CA LYS A 48 2.55 4.55 3.48
C LYS A 48 1.20 3.86 3.35
N ALA A 49 1.18 2.54 3.13
CA ALA A 49 -0.06 1.76 3.05
C ALA A 49 -0.85 1.83 4.36
N SER A 50 -0.17 1.72 5.51
CA SER A 50 -0.80 1.85 6.82
C SER A 50 -1.40 3.24 7.04
N SER A 51 -0.69 4.31 6.67
CA SER A 51 -1.21 5.67 6.80
C SER A 51 -2.44 5.87 5.92
N VAL A 52 -2.34 5.47 4.65
CA VAL A 52 -3.42 5.65 3.67
C VAL A 52 -4.67 4.87 4.06
N CYS A 53 -4.53 3.60 4.47
CA CYS A 53 -5.68 2.80 4.91
C CYS A 53 -6.27 3.32 6.23
N ARG A 54 -5.44 3.83 7.15
CA ARG A 54 -5.94 4.47 8.38
C ARG A 54 -6.70 5.75 8.08
N ASP A 55 -6.20 6.60 7.20
CA ASP A 55 -6.87 7.83 6.81
C ASP A 55 -8.17 7.53 6.08
N ALA A 56 -8.15 6.55 5.18
CA ALA A 56 -9.33 6.07 4.49
C ALA A 56 -10.37 5.51 5.46
N SER A 57 -9.97 4.77 6.51
CA SER A 57 -10.90 4.23 7.53
C SER A 57 -11.69 5.29 8.29
N ARG A 58 -11.23 6.56 8.25
CA ARG A 58 -11.91 7.70 8.88
C ARG A 58 -12.88 8.40 7.93
N ARG A 59 -12.86 8.05 6.64
CA ARG A 59 -13.74 8.66 5.64
C ARG A 59 -14.96 7.77 5.41
N SER A 60 -16.14 8.36 5.57
CA SER A 60 -17.43 7.67 5.40
C SER A 60 -17.73 7.25 3.96
N ASP A 61 -16.97 7.76 2.99
CA ASP A 61 -17.05 7.43 1.55
C ASP A 61 -16.14 6.25 1.15
N THR A 62 -15.32 5.77 2.09
CA THR A 62 -14.28 4.75 1.85
C THR A 62 -14.43 3.55 2.77
N PHE A 63 -14.88 3.77 4.00
CA PHE A 63 -15.14 2.72 4.99
C PHE A 63 -16.47 3.00 5.69
N THR A 64 -17.26 1.97 5.97
CA THR A 64 -18.47 2.11 6.78
C THR A 64 -18.14 2.20 8.27
N ARG A 65 -19.08 2.73 9.06
CA ARG A 65 -18.93 2.92 10.51
C ARG A 65 -18.64 1.62 11.29
N ASN A 66 -18.86 0.46 10.66
CA ASN A 66 -18.62 -0.87 11.21
C ASN A 66 -17.28 -1.47 10.81
N ASP A 67 -16.46 -0.74 10.05
CA ASP A 67 -15.22 -1.29 9.54
C ASP A 67 -14.22 -1.49 10.68
N THR A 68 -13.83 -2.75 10.85
CA THR A 68 -13.06 -3.25 11.98
C THR A 68 -11.56 -3.01 11.77
N ALA A 69 -10.77 -3.17 12.84
CA ALA A 69 -9.31 -3.21 12.73
C ALA A 69 -8.80 -4.20 11.68
N GLU A 70 -9.56 -5.29 11.47
CA GLU A 70 -9.31 -6.30 10.42
C GLU A 70 -9.50 -5.73 9.02
N THR A 71 -10.51 -4.88 8.79
CA THR A 71 -10.72 -4.27 7.46
C THR A 71 -9.56 -3.32 7.10
N VAL A 72 -9.03 -2.59 8.08
CA VAL A 72 -7.85 -1.74 7.90
C VAL A 72 -6.59 -2.57 7.66
N ALA A 73 -6.45 -3.71 8.36
CA ALA A 73 -5.35 -4.65 8.15
C ALA A 73 -5.37 -5.27 6.75
N ASN A 74 -6.55 -5.70 6.28
CA ASN A 74 -6.74 -6.24 4.93
C ASN A 74 -6.43 -5.18 3.87
N CYS A 75 -6.94 -3.95 4.04
CA CYS A 75 -6.59 -2.83 3.15
C CYS A 75 -5.07 -2.63 3.08
N LYS A 76 -4.38 -2.66 4.22
CA LYS A 76 -2.92 -2.52 4.25
C LYS A 76 -2.27 -3.66 3.47
N SER A 77 -2.66 -4.90 3.71
CA SER A 77 -2.12 -6.09 3.04
C SER A 77 -2.29 -5.99 1.52
N ASP A 78 -3.52 -5.78 1.06
CA ASP A 78 -3.88 -5.68 -0.35
C ASP A 78 -3.11 -4.56 -1.05
N LEU A 79 -2.96 -3.40 -0.37
CA LEU A 79 -2.28 -2.25 -0.94
C LEU A 79 -0.75 -2.45 -0.98
N VAL A 80 -0.17 -3.18 -0.03
CA VAL A 80 1.26 -3.58 -0.07
C VAL A 80 1.50 -4.60 -1.18
N GLU A 81 0.67 -5.65 -1.28
CA GLU A 81 0.78 -6.66 -2.33
C GLU A 81 0.67 -6.02 -3.72
N ALA A 82 -0.34 -5.16 -3.92
CA ALA A 82 -0.53 -4.43 -5.16
C ALA A 82 0.65 -3.49 -5.47
N ALA A 83 1.23 -2.84 -4.45
CA ALA A 83 2.42 -1.99 -4.63
C ALA A 83 3.64 -2.80 -5.05
N VAL A 84 3.93 -3.92 -4.37
CA VAL A 84 5.06 -4.80 -4.68
C VAL A 84 4.94 -5.35 -6.10
N LYS A 85 3.76 -5.87 -6.47
CA LYS A 85 3.47 -6.38 -7.81
C LYS A 85 3.61 -5.30 -8.88
N ALA A 86 3.13 -4.09 -8.63
CA ALA A 86 3.18 -3.00 -9.60
C ALA A 86 4.57 -2.36 -9.72
N LEU A 87 5.38 -2.36 -8.65
CA LEU A 87 6.77 -1.89 -8.70
C LEU A 87 7.67 -2.87 -9.48
N GLY A 88 7.34 -4.17 -9.49
CA GLY A 88 8.02 -5.18 -10.31
C GLY A 88 9.52 -5.33 -10.00
N VAL A 89 9.92 -5.06 -8.76
CA VAL A 89 11.30 -5.23 -8.30
C VAL A 89 11.44 -6.62 -7.66
N ASP A 90 12.28 -7.47 -8.22
CA ASP A 90 12.42 -8.88 -7.79
C ASP A 90 12.81 -8.99 -6.30
N GLU A 91 13.84 -8.26 -5.86
CA GLU A 91 14.27 -8.28 -4.45
C GLU A 91 13.17 -7.83 -3.47
N LEU A 92 12.32 -6.90 -3.90
CA LEU A 92 11.18 -6.42 -3.11
C LEU A 92 10.09 -7.49 -3.04
N SER A 93 9.87 -8.22 -4.14
CA SER A 93 8.92 -9.32 -4.24
C SER A 93 9.34 -10.50 -3.38
N ASP A 94 10.61 -10.87 -3.42
CA ASP A 94 11.19 -11.91 -2.57
C ASP A 94 11.08 -11.56 -1.08
N MET A 95 11.38 -10.30 -0.73
CA MET A 95 11.24 -9.81 0.64
C MET A 95 9.78 -9.82 1.12
N HIS A 96 8.84 -9.47 0.24
CA HIS A 96 7.41 -9.52 0.56
C HIS A 96 6.97 -10.96 0.82
N ALA A 97 7.31 -11.90 -0.05
CA ALA A 97 6.99 -13.32 0.08
C ALA A 97 7.58 -13.96 1.34
N ALA A 98 8.75 -13.50 1.81
CA ALA A 98 9.35 -13.97 3.04
C ALA A 98 8.70 -13.41 4.33
N ARG A 99 7.89 -12.36 4.21
CA ARG A 99 7.30 -11.61 5.35
C ARG A 99 5.76 -11.64 5.39
N SER A 100 5.11 -12.14 4.33
CA SER A 100 3.66 -12.34 4.21
C SER A 100 3.24 -13.70 4.74
#